data_AF-A0A086ZFW6-F1
#
_entry.id   AF-A0A086ZFW6-F1
#
_cell.length_a   1.000
_cell.length_b   1.000
_cell.length_c   1.000
_cell.angle_alpha   90.00
_cell.angle_beta   90.00
_cell.angle_gamma   90.00
#
_symmetry.space_group_name_H-M   'P 1'
#
loop_
_entity.id
_entity.type
_entity.pdbx_description
1 polymer ?
#
loop_
_entity_poly.entity_id
_entity_poly.type
_entity_poly.pdbx_seq_one_letter_code
_entity_poly.pdbx_strand_id
1 'polypeptide(L)'
;MARSTARKRALNTLYEADEKGQDISSLLTERIAHPGAETPLPDYAIEMVRGVADELHGIDHALDEYSTKWSVRRMAVIDRNILRIAVWEVLFNDEVPDKVAIDEALSLAKDYSDDDAPSFVHGLLSTVSTKRNDVLTQIAEAREQARLREERRATEERRKNSPTAPGFLKSGGVSGQGDGAEDVNAAEGGDVDAEEKTSDGQLVFDPVVGQTGDVPIEPTGTEDRSIPNNSIIDDGASDESIGDDSVTGVSSFS
;
A
#
# COMPACT_ATOMS: atom_id res chain seq x y z
N MET A 1 3.50 22.92 17.72
CA MET A 1 4.92 22.81 17.31
C MET A 1 5.48 21.41 17.55
N ALA A 2 5.56 20.89 18.78
CA ALA A 2 6.13 19.55 19.02
C ALA A 2 5.45 18.41 18.22
N ARG A 3 4.10 18.39 18.18
CA ARG A 3 3.33 17.41 17.39
C ARG A 3 3.51 17.59 15.88
N SER A 4 3.54 18.83 15.38
CA SER A 4 3.78 19.12 13.97
C SER A 4 5.19 18.66 13.53
N THR A 5 6.22 18.86 14.37
CA THR A 5 7.56 18.30 14.13
C THR A 5 7.53 16.78 14.13
N ALA A 6 6.84 16.15 15.09
CA ALA A 6 6.70 14.69 15.15
C ALA A 6 6.03 14.13 13.88
N ARG A 7 5.00 14.78 13.33
CA ARG A 7 4.37 14.37 12.07
C ARG A 7 5.32 14.41 10.89
N LYS A 8 6.15 15.46 10.78
CA LYS A 8 7.19 15.55 9.74
C LYS A 8 8.21 14.41 9.88
N ARG A 9 8.60 14.07 11.11
CA ARG A 9 9.52 12.95 11.40
C ARG A 9 8.89 11.59 11.07
N ALA A 10 7.61 11.40 11.37
CA ALA A 10 6.86 10.20 10.98
C ALA A 10 6.74 10.09 9.46
N LEU A 11 6.39 11.18 8.77
CA LEU A 11 6.28 11.24 7.31
C LEU A 11 7.61 10.84 6.63
N ASN A 12 8.74 11.40 7.08
CA ASN A 12 10.05 11.04 6.53
C ASN A 12 10.35 9.54 6.69
N THR A 13 10.01 8.97 7.85
CA THR A 13 10.25 7.54 8.15
C THR A 13 9.40 6.64 7.26
N LEU A 14 8.11 6.95 7.12
CA LEU A 14 7.18 6.19 6.27
C LEU A 14 7.51 6.32 4.78
N TYR A 15 7.89 7.52 4.34
CA TYR A 15 8.36 7.77 2.99
C TYR A 15 9.61 6.93 2.68
N GLU A 16 10.60 6.92 3.58
CA GLU A 16 11.81 6.11 3.42
C GLU A 16 11.50 4.61 3.32
N ALA A 17 10.59 4.10 4.17
CA ALA A 17 10.16 2.71 4.12
C ALA A 17 9.56 2.35 2.75
N ASP A 18 8.63 3.17 2.26
CA ASP A 18 7.99 2.97 0.96
C ASP A 18 8.98 3.05 -0.20
N GLU A 19 9.86 4.07 -0.23
CA GLU A 19 10.84 4.26 -1.31
C GLU A 19 11.85 3.12 -1.39
N LYS A 20 12.27 2.58 -0.24
CA LYS A 20 13.21 1.46 -0.17
C LYS A 20 12.52 0.10 -0.28
N GLY A 21 11.19 0.05 -0.23
CA GLY A 21 10.42 -1.19 -0.09
C GLY A 21 10.77 -1.96 1.20
N GLN A 22 11.20 -1.26 2.24
CA GLN A 22 11.56 -1.83 3.54
C GLN A 22 10.32 -1.90 4.43
N ASP A 23 10.23 -2.95 5.24
CA ASP A 23 9.19 -3.07 6.26
C ASP A 23 9.25 -1.91 7.27
N ILE A 24 8.11 -1.26 7.52
CA ILE A 24 8.00 -0.06 8.36
C ILE A 24 8.45 -0.37 9.80
N SER A 25 7.98 -1.48 10.37
CA SER A 25 8.29 -1.88 11.75
C SER A 25 9.79 -2.16 11.95
N SER A 26 10.41 -2.77 10.94
CA SER A 26 11.84 -3.04 10.90
C SER A 26 12.65 -1.74 10.80
N LEU A 27 12.29 -0.84 9.87
CA LEU A 27 12.95 0.47 9.73
C LEU A 27 12.80 1.32 11.00
N LEU A 28 11.62 1.32 11.62
CA LEU A 28 11.39 2.04 12.85
C LEU A 28 12.27 1.52 13.99
N THR A 29 12.37 0.19 14.13
CA THR A 29 13.26 -0.44 15.12
C THR A 29 14.72 0.00 14.91
N GLU A 30 15.18 0.01 13.67
CA GLU A 30 16.51 0.50 13.30
C GLU A 30 16.71 1.96 13.71
N ARG A 31 15.75 2.85 13.40
CA ARG A 31 15.84 4.29 13.73
C ARG A 31 15.80 4.58 15.22
N ILE A 32 15.11 3.76 16.01
CA ILE A 32 15.10 3.88 17.48
C ILE A 32 16.44 3.45 18.05
N ALA A 33 17.00 2.33 17.58
CA ALA A 33 18.27 1.80 18.06
C ALA A 33 19.48 2.64 17.60
N HIS A 34 19.40 3.15 16.37
CA HIS A 34 20.48 3.84 15.68
C HIS A 34 19.96 5.10 14.97
N PRO A 35 19.76 6.22 15.70
CA PRO A 35 19.27 7.48 15.10
C PRO A 35 20.21 8.09 14.05
N GLY A 36 21.45 7.62 13.96
CA GLY A 36 22.46 8.13 13.04
C GLY A 36 22.85 9.57 13.34
N ALA A 37 22.92 10.40 12.29
CA ALA A 37 23.20 11.84 12.40
C ALA A 37 21.94 12.68 12.69
N GLU A 38 20.75 12.06 12.70
CA GLU A 38 19.52 12.75 12.98
C GLU A 38 19.23 12.76 14.49
N THR A 39 18.42 13.73 14.92
CA THR A 39 17.89 13.73 16.28
C THR A 39 17.02 12.49 16.52
N PRO A 40 17.00 11.93 17.75
CA PRO A 40 16.09 10.86 18.11
C PRO A 40 14.66 11.16 17.66
N LEU A 41 13.95 10.12 17.20
CA LEU A 41 12.54 10.27 16.84
C LEU A 41 11.74 10.72 18.08
N PRO A 42 10.91 11.77 17.96
CA PRO A 42 9.99 12.12 19.04
C PRO A 42 9.06 10.93 19.37
N ASP A 43 8.71 10.75 20.63
CA ASP A 43 7.84 9.64 21.07
C ASP A 43 6.53 9.57 20.26
N TYR A 44 5.92 10.74 19.99
CA TYR A 44 4.71 10.80 19.19
C TYR A 44 4.92 10.35 17.73
N ALA A 45 6.11 10.59 17.16
CA ALA A 45 6.43 10.08 15.83
C ALA A 45 6.57 8.56 15.84
N ILE A 46 7.18 8.00 16.89
CA ILE A 46 7.30 6.54 17.07
C ILE A 46 5.91 5.91 17.17
N GLU A 47 5.03 6.49 17.97
CA GLU A 47 3.64 6.04 18.13
C GLU A 47 2.89 6.03 16.80
N MET A 48 2.92 7.15 16.05
CA MET A 48 2.30 7.24 14.73
C MET A 48 2.84 6.19 13.76
N VAL A 49 4.16 6.03 13.67
CA VAL A 49 4.76 5.07 12.72
C VAL A 49 4.41 3.63 13.11
N ARG A 50 4.42 3.27 14.40
CA ARG A 50 3.97 1.95 14.86
C ARG A 50 2.51 1.70 14.52
N GLY A 51 1.65 2.65 14.88
CA GLY A 51 0.22 2.53 14.65
C GLY A 51 -0.13 2.42 13.17
N VAL A 52 0.53 3.18 12.30
CA VAL A 52 0.40 3.03 10.86
C VAL A 52 0.90 1.67 10.38
N ALA A 53 2.03 1.17 10.91
CA ALA A 53 2.54 -0.15 10.53
C ALA A 53 1.58 -1.28 10.92
N ASP A 54 1.02 -1.21 12.13
CA ASP A 54 0.11 -2.22 12.67
C ASP A 54 -1.21 -2.31 11.88
N GLU A 55 -1.71 -1.17 11.39
CA GLU A 55 -2.98 -1.08 10.67
C GLU A 55 -2.81 -0.82 9.15
N LEU A 56 -1.58 -0.95 8.62
CA LEU A 56 -1.22 -0.53 7.26
C LEU A 56 -2.16 -1.10 6.19
N HIS A 57 -2.37 -2.41 6.21
CA HIS A 57 -3.21 -3.08 5.21
C HIS A 57 -4.67 -2.65 5.30
N GLY A 58 -5.19 -2.44 6.51
CA GLY A 58 -6.56 -1.98 6.70
C GLY A 58 -6.73 -0.52 6.28
N ILE A 59 -5.80 0.34 6.66
CA ILE A 59 -5.77 1.76 6.27
C ILE A 59 -5.72 1.89 4.75
N ASP A 60 -4.80 1.18 4.09
CA ASP A 60 -4.67 1.21 2.63
C ASP A 60 -5.94 0.70 1.95
N HIS A 61 -6.55 -0.38 2.45
CA HIS A 61 -7.81 -0.90 1.93
C HIS A 61 -8.95 0.13 2.05
N ALA A 62 -9.10 0.76 3.22
CA ALA A 62 -10.11 1.79 3.42
C ALA A 62 -9.86 3.01 2.52
N LEU A 63 -8.62 3.46 2.39
CA LEU A 63 -8.27 4.58 1.50
C LEU A 63 -8.58 4.24 0.03
N ASP A 64 -8.35 3.00 -0.42
CA ASP A 64 -8.71 2.54 -1.76
C ASP A 64 -10.23 2.56 -2.00
N GLU A 65 -11.04 2.17 -1.01
CA GLU A 65 -12.50 2.15 -1.09
C GLU A 65 -13.11 3.55 -1.24
N TYR A 66 -12.56 4.54 -0.53
CA TYR A 66 -13.11 5.90 -0.53
C TYR A 66 -12.43 6.85 -1.52
N SER A 67 -11.30 6.45 -2.11
CA SER A 67 -10.61 7.27 -3.10
C SER A 67 -11.29 7.18 -4.47
N THR A 68 -11.84 8.30 -4.94
CA THR A 68 -12.56 8.37 -6.21
C THR A 68 -11.67 8.66 -7.41
N LYS A 69 -10.43 9.12 -7.19
CA LYS A 69 -9.53 9.61 -8.24
C LYS A 69 -8.40 8.62 -8.56
N TRP A 70 -7.80 8.02 -7.53
CA TRP A 70 -6.62 7.16 -7.66
C TRP A 70 -6.66 6.01 -6.68
N SER A 71 -6.19 4.83 -7.08
CA SER A 71 -5.86 3.83 -6.05
C SER A 71 -4.65 4.31 -5.23
N VAL A 72 -4.61 3.94 -3.95
CA VAL A 72 -3.56 4.28 -2.98
C VAL A 72 -2.17 3.97 -3.52
N ARG A 73 -2.01 2.82 -4.16
CA ARG A 73 -0.74 2.42 -4.82
C ARG A 73 -0.28 3.34 -5.95
N ARG A 74 -1.19 4.10 -6.57
CA ARG A 74 -0.88 5.04 -7.67
C ARG A 74 -0.70 6.49 -7.18
N MET A 75 -0.97 6.77 -5.91
CA MET A 75 -0.69 8.08 -5.32
C MET A 75 0.81 8.30 -5.22
N ALA A 76 1.23 9.58 -5.26
CA ALA A 76 2.58 9.96 -4.88
C ALA A 76 2.89 9.40 -3.48
N VAL A 77 4.12 8.94 -3.29
CA VAL A 77 4.52 8.27 -2.04
C VAL A 77 4.33 9.20 -0.84
N ILE A 78 4.58 10.50 -1.01
CA ILE A 78 4.32 11.51 0.01
C ILE A 78 2.82 11.59 0.34
N ASP A 79 1.95 11.78 -0.66
CA ASP A 79 0.49 11.90 -0.45
C ASP A 79 -0.10 10.69 0.28
N ARG A 80 0.29 9.49 -0.16
CA ARG A 80 -0.16 8.25 0.47
C ARG A 80 0.24 8.20 1.94
N ASN A 81 1.48 8.58 2.28
CA ASN A 81 1.94 8.54 3.65
C ASN A 81 1.35 9.66 4.52
N ILE A 82 1.05 10.83 3.96
CA ILE A 82 0.26 11.87 4.65
C ILE A 82 -1.13 11.33 5.00
N LEU A 83 -1.80 10.68 4.05
CA LEU A 83 -3.12 10.08 4.27
C LEU A 83 -3.08 8.97 5.32
N ARG A 84 -2.09 8.07 5.26
CA ARG A 84 -1.93 6.99 6.25
C ARG A 84 -1.78 7.53 7.67
N ILE A 85 -0.92 8.55 7.88
CA ILE A 85 -0.76 9.20 9.18
C ILE A 85 -2.09 9.80 9.65
N ALA A 86 -2.74 10.57 8.78
CA ALA A 86 -3.94 11.30 9.16
C ALA A 86 -5.13 10.37 9.45
N VAL A 87 -5.31 9.31 8.65
CA VAL A 87 -6.32 8.27 8.91
C VAL A 87 -6.04 7.58 10.24
N TRP A 88 -4.77 7.24 10.51
CA TRP A 88 -4.43 6.63 11.78
C TRP A 88 -4.77 7.54 12.97
N GLU A 89 -4.37 8.82 12.91
CA GLU A 89 -4.69 9.79 13.97
C GLU A 89 -6.21 9.94 14.16
N VAL A 90 -6.98 10.09 13.07
CA VAL A 90 -8.43 10.27 13.13
C VAL A 90 -9.12 9.06 13.77
N LEU A 91 -8.68 7.84 13.45
CA LEU A 91 -9.40 6.63 13.84
C LEU A 91 -8.93 6.02 15.16
N PHE A 92 -7.65 6.16 15.49
CA PHE A 92 -7.03 5.41 16.59
C PHE A 92 -6.43 6.31 17.67
N ASN A 93 -6.36 7.63 17.47
CA ASN A 93 -5.85 8.55 18.47
C ASN A 93 -6.91 9.52 18.99
N ASP A 94 -7.58 9.11 20.07
CA ASP A 94 -8.61 9.91 20.74
C ASP A 94 -8.07 11.19 21.41
N GLU A 95 -6.74 11.36 21.56
CA GLU A 95 -6.14 12.59 22.09
C GLU A 95 -6.06 13.72 21.06
N VAL A 96 -6.23 13.41 19.77
CA VAL A 96 -6.15 14.39 18.68
C VAL A 96 -7.54 14.57 18.06
N PRO A 97 -8.16 15.76 18.20
CA PRO A 97 -9.43 16.02 17.54
C PRO A 97 -9.33 15.85 16.02
N ASP A 98 -10.32 15.24 15.39
CA ASP A 98 -10.33 14.94 13.95
C ASP A 98 -9.98 16.15 13.10
N LYS A 99 -10.55 17.31 13.44
CA LYS A 99 -10.27 18.56 12.73
C LYS A 99 -8.78 18.93 12.77
N VAL A 100 -8.12 18.73 13.90
CA VAL A 100 -6.69 19.03 14.07
C VAL A 100 -5.84 18.06 13.24
N ALA A 101 -6.16 16.76 13.27
CA ALA A 101 -5.48 15.77 12.43
C ALA A 101 -5.60 16.11 10.93
N ILE A 102 -6.81 16.49 10.50
CA ILE A 102 -7.08 16.93 9.13
C ILE A 102 -6.29 18.19 8.79
N ASP A 103 -6.38 19.26 9.60
CA ASP A 103 -5.69 20.53 9.34
C ASP A 103 -4.16 20.33 9.23
N GLU A 104 -3.58 19.46 10.05
CA GLU A 104 -2.14 19.15 10.02
C GLU A 104 -1.77 18.33 8.78
N ALA A 105 -2.61 17.39 8.35
CA ALA A 105 -2.42 16.68 7.08
C ALA A 105 -2.45 17.63 5.88
N LEU A 106 -3.35 18.62 5.90
CA LEU A 106 -3.40 19.67 4.86
C LEU A 106 -2.16 20.55 4.87
N SER A 107 -1.61 20.85 6.06
CA SER A 107 -0.34 21.58 6.15
C SER A 107 0.81 20.78 5.56
N LEU A 108 0.89 19.46 5.80
CA LEU A 108 1.91 18.61 5.20
C LEU A 108 1.75 18.54 3.67
N ALA A 109 0.52 18.39 3.17
CA ALA A 109 0.28 18.34 1.73
C ALA A 109 0.70 19.65 1.04
N LYS A 110 0.47 20.80 1.68
CA LYS A 110 0.94 22.10 1.15
C LYS A 110 2.46 22.25 1.18
N ASP A 111 3.13 21.66 2.16
CA ASP A 111 4.58 21.76 2.32
C ASP A 111 5.34 20.83 1.35
N TYR A 112 4.76 19.67 1.01
CA TYR A 112 5.49 18.56 0.38
C TYR A 112 4.88 18.00 -0.91
N SER A 113 3.69 18.42 -1.30
CA SER A 113 2.96 17.88 -2.46
C SER A 113 2.56 18.98 -3.45
N ASP A 114 1.95 18.57 -4.57
CA ASP A 114 1.46 19.47 -5.61
C ASP A 114 0.21 20.26 -5.16
N ASP A 115 -0.09 21.35 -5.87
CA ASP A 115 -1.17 22.30 -5.55
C ASP A 115 -2.57 21.67 -5.43
N ASP A 116 -2.81 20.56 -6.14
CA ASP A 116 -4.08 19.82 -6.09
C ASP A 116 -4.23 18.95 -4.84
N ALA A 117 -3.11 18.54 -4.21
CA ALA A 117 -3.09 17.53 -3.16
C ALA A 117 -3.88 17.94 -1.89
N PRO A 118 -3.79 19.18 -1.36
CA PRO A 118 -4.54 19.58 -0.17
C PRO A 118 -6.06 19.41 -0.35
N SER A 119 -6.60 19.74 -1.52
CA SER A 119 -8.04 19.60 -1.78
C SER A 119 -8.49 18.14 -1.78
N PHE A 120 -7.67 17.27 -2.38
CA PHE A 120 -7.89 15.83 -2.43
C PHE A 120 -7.82 15.20 -1.03
N VAL A 121 -6.76 15.49 -0.28
CA VAL A 121 -6.55 15.01 1.10
C VAL A 121 -7.72 15.43 1.99
N HIS A 122 -8.18 16.68 1.89
CA HIS A 122 -9.32 17.16 2.67
C HIS A 122 -10.60 16.36 2.38
N GLY A 123 -10.91 16.14 1.11
CA GLY A 123 -12.13 15.41 0.70
C GLY A 123 -12.14 13.97 1.20
N LEU A 124 -10.99 13.28 1.08
CA LEU A 124 -10.87 11.89 1.51
C LEU A 124 -10.95 11.77 3.04
N LEU A 125 -10.21 12.60 3.79
CA LEU A 125 -10.23 12.56 5.25
C LEU A 125 -11.58 12.99 5.84
N SER A 126 -12.28 13.95 5.20
CA SER A 126 -13.64 14.32 5.61
C SER A 126 -14.61 13.13 5.48
N THR A 127 -14.45 12.33 4.42
CA THR A 127 -15.23 11.11 4.21
C THR A 127 -14.91 10.07 5.28
N VAL A 128 -13.63 9.85 5.57
CA VAL A 128 -13.19 8.91 6.62
C VAL A 128 -13.73 9.31 7.99
N SER A 129 -13.59 10.57 8.40
CA SER A 129 -14.09 11.05 9.70
C SER A 129 -15.62 10.91 9.80
N THR A 130 -16.36 11.23 8.73
CA THR A 130 -17.82 11.08 8.69
C THR A 130 -18.25 9.60 8.78
N LYS A 131 -17.52 8.70 8.12
CA LYS A 131 -17.80 7.26 8.06
C LYS A 131 -16.96 6.43 9.04
N ARG A 132 -16.48 7.03 10.13
CA ARG A 132 -15.54 6.41 11.09
C ARG A 132 -15.86 4.96 11.43
N ASN A 133 -17.10 4.67 11.82
CA ASN A 133 -17.49 3.33 12.25
C ASN A 133 -17.41 2.31 11.11
N ASP A 134 -17.88 2.66 9.92
CA ASP A 134 -17.81 1.80 8.73
C ASP A 134 -16.33 1.52 8.38
N VAL A 135 -15.49 2.57 8.43
CA VAL A 135 -14.06 2.45 8.16
C VAL A 135 -13.37 1.53 9.17
N LEU A 136 -13.66 1.69 10.47
CA LEU A 136 -13.13 0.82 11.52
C LEU A 136 -13.54 -0.65 11.31
N THR A 137 -14.79 -0.90 10.92
CA THR A 137 -15.26 -2.25 10.57
C THR A 137 -14.49 -2.81 9.37
N GLN A 138 -14.32 -2.03 8.30
CA GLN A 138 -13.55 -2.46 7.12
C GLN A 138 -12.09 -2.77 7.45
N ILE A 139 -11.45 -1.95 8.30
CA ILE A 139 -10.07 -2.18 8.75
C ILE A 139 -9.98 -3.52 9.51
N ALA A 140 -10.89 -3.75 10.46
CA ALA A 140 -10.92 -4.99 11.24
C ALA A 140 -11.14 -6.22 10.35
N GLU A 141 -12.06 -6.14 9.39
CA GLU A 141 -12.32 -7.21 8.41
C GLU A 141 -11.11 -7.45 7.51
N ALA A 142 -10.50 -6.38 6.97
CA ALA A 142 -9.32 -6.49 6.11
C ALA A 142 -8.14 -7.14 6.84
N ARG A 143 -7.94 -6.81 8.12
CA ARG A 143 -6.93 -7.41 8.99
C ARG A 143 -7.18 -8.90 9.22
N GLU A 144 -8.41 -9.27 9.54
CA GLU A 144 -8.77 -10.68 9.73
C GLU A 144 -8.60 -11.49 8.45
N GLN A 145 -9.00 -10.94 7.30
CA GLN A 145 -8.81 -11.59 6.01
C GLN A 145 -7.32 -11.76 5.67
N ALA A 146 -6.47 -10.78 5.98
CA ALA A 146 -5.03 -10.90 5.80
C ALA A 146 -4.44 -12.04 6.64
N ARG A 147 -4.81 -12.12 7.93
CA ARG A 147 -4.40 -13.21 8.84
C ARG A 147 -4.80 -14.58 8.30
N LEU A 148 -6.07 -14.75 7.92
CA LEU A 148 -6.57 -16.02 7.40
C LEU A 148 -5.92 -16.41 6.07
N ARG A 149 -5.57 -15.44 5.22
CA ARG A 149 -4.83 -15.69 3.96
C ARG A 149 -3.43 -16.22 4.24
N GLU A 150 -2.74 -15.66 5.22
CA GLU A 150 -1.40 -16.11 5.63
C GLU A 150 -1.44 -17.52 6.23
N GLU A 151 -2.38 -17.81 7.13
CA GLU A 151 -2.57 -19.15 7.71
C GLU A 151 -2.86 -20.22 6.64
N ARG A 152 -3.74 -19.89 5.67
CA ARG A 152 -4.01 -20.77 4.53
C ARG A 152 -2.77 -21.01 3.68
N ARG A 153 -1.99 -19.96 3.41
CA ARG A 153 -0.72 -20.07 2.66
C ARG A 153 0.28 -20.98 3.38
N ALA A 154 0.50 -20.77 4.68
CA ALA A 154 1.40 -21.58 5.48
C ALA A 154 0.98 -23.06 5.54
N THR A 155 -0.32 -23.32 5.67
CA THR A 155 -0.88 -24.68 5.67
C THR A 155 -0.65 -25.38 4.33
N GLU A 156 -0.86 -24.68 3.22
CA GLU A 156 -0.65 -25.21 1.87
C GLU A 156 0.84 -25.47 1.58
N GLU A 157 1.74 -24.58 2.00
CA GLU A 157 3.18 -24.78 1.90
C GLU A 157 3.65 -25.99 2.73
N ARG A 158 3.10 -26.17 3.95
CA ARG A 158 3.37 -27.35 4.78
C ARG A 158 2.87 -28.64 4.13
N ARG A 159 1.71 -28.61 3.46
CA ARG A 159 1.19 -29.75 2.70
C ARG A 159 2.11 -30.12 1.54
N LYS A 160 2.55 -29.13 0.76
CA LYS A 160 3.46 -29.32 -0.39
C LYS A 160 4.84 -29.86 0.02
N ASN A 161 5.34 -29.42 1.17
CA ASN A 161 6.66 -29.83 1.68
C ASN A 161 6.62 -31.06 2.60
N SER A 162 5.45 -31.70 2.77
CA SER A 162 5.36 -32.97 3.49
C SER A 162 6.08 -34.06 2.68
N PRO A 163 7.00 -34.84 3.28
CA PRO A 163 7.59 -35.98 2.60
C PRO A 163 6.46 -36.91 2.18
N THR A 164 6.32 -37.17 0.89
CA THR A 164 5.49 -38.27 0.42
C THR A 164 6.11 -39.52 1.03
N ALA A 165 5.42 -40.18 1.95
CA ALA A 165 5.88 -41.45 2.51
C ALA A 165 6.24 -42.37 1.32
N PRO A 166 7.44 -43.00 1.31
CA PRO A 166 7.82 -43.89 0.23
C PRO A 166 6.72 -44.92 0.00
N GLY A 167 6.25 -44.98 -1.24
CA GLY A 167 5.13 -45.80 -1.66
C GLY A 167 5.25 -47.21 -1.09
N PHE A 168 4.19 -47.63 -0.43
CA PHE A 168 3.99 -49.00 0.02
C PHE A 168 4.23 -49.92 -1.19
N LEU A 169 5.35 -50.65 -1.18
CA LEU A 169 5.66 -51.66 -2.18
C LEU A 169 4.57 -52.73 -2.10
N LYS A 170 3.65 -52.74 -3.08
CA LYS A 170 2.81 -53.90 -3.37
C LYS A 170 3.75 -55.07 -3.67
N SER A 171 3.84 -56.02 -2.76
CA SER A 171 4.43 -57.33 -3.03
C SER A 171 3.35 -58.39 -2.84
N GLY A 172 3.26 -59.29 -3.83
CA GLY A 172 2.70 -60.63 -3.68
C GLY A 172 1.22 -60.77 -3.96
N GLY A 173 0.87 -61.17 -5.18
CA GLY A 173 -0.42 -61.78 -5.47
C GLY A 173 -0.55 -63.17 -4.83
N VAL A 174 -1.78 -63.56 -4.51
CA VAL A 174 -2.18 -64.97 -4.40
C VAL A 174 -3.51 -65.12 -5.12
N SER A 175 -3.44 -65.83 -6.24
CA SER A 175 -4.54 -66.48 -6.94
C SER A 175 -5.13 -67.59 -6.06
N GLY A 176 -6.45 -67.59 -5.89
CA GLY A 176 -7.20 -68.66 -5.25
C GLY A 176 -8.60 -68.76 -5.85
N GLN A 177 -8.71 -69.55 -6.92
CA GLN A 177 -9.97 -70.04 -7.48
C GLN A 177 -10.60 -71.03 -6.48
N GLY A 178 -11.90 -70.92 -6.24
CA GLY A 178 -12.66 -71.87 -5.42
C GLY A 178 -14.15 -71.59 -5.52
N ASP A 179 -14.82 -72.35 -6.39
CA ASP A 179 -16.26 -72.41 -6.60
C ASP A 179 -17.01 -72.88 -5.34
N GLY A 180 -18.27 -72.45 -5.17
CA GLY A 180 -19.17 -73.04 -4.19
C GLY A 180 -20.42 -72.20 -3.93
N ALA A 181 -21.54 -72.65 -4.48
CA ALA A 181 -22.89 -72.09 -4.38
C ALA A 181 -23.43 -71.95 -2.95
N GLU A 182 -24.40 -71.06 -2.75
CA GLU A 182 -25.69 -71.41 -2.14
C GLU A 182 -26.76 -70.31 -2.33
N ASP A 183 -27.97 -70.78 -2.57
CA ASP A 183 -29.24 -70.08 -2.81
C ASP A 183 -29.78 -69.30 -1.59
N VAL A 184 -30.92 -68.63 -1.83
CA VAL A 184 -31.94 -68.04 -0.92
C VAL A 184 -31.73 -66.56 -0.54
N ASN A 185 -32.70 -65.64 -0.61
CA ASN A 185 -34.15 -65.74 -0.66
C ASN A 185 -34.78 -64.43 -1.24
N ALA A 186 -36.05 -64.53 -1.62
CA ALA A 186 -36.92 -63.56 -2.27
C ALA A 186 -37.59 -62.53 -1.33
N ALA A 187 -38.38 -61.64 -1.96
CA ALA A 187 -39.42 -60.71 -1.45
C ALA A 187 -38.89 -59.40 -0.83
N GLU A 188 -39.42 -58.19 -1.07
CA GLU A 188 -40.63 -57.61 -1.70
C GLU A 188 -40.25 -56.14 -2.03
N GLY A 189 -40.68 -55.50 -3.13
CA GLY A 189 -42.03 -54.94 -3.29
C GLY A 189 -42.12 -53.53 -2.69
N GLY A 190 -42.03 -52.49 -3.51
CA GLY A 190 -42.17 -51.09 -3.06
C GLY A 190 -41.96 -50.06 -4.16
N ASP A 191 -42.98 -49.93 -5.02
CA ASP A 191 -43.12 -48.86 -6.00
C ASP A 191 -43.20 -47.48 -5.32
N VAL A 192 -42.48 -46.49 -5.85
CA VAL A 192 -42.91 -45.09 -5.85
C VAL A 192 -42.35 -44.40 -7.08
N ASP A 193 -43.30 -43.98 -7.92
CA ASP A 193 -43.13 -43.10 -9.06
C ASP A 193 -42.48 -41.77 -8.67
N ALA A 194 -41.49 -41.33 -9.45
CA ALA A 194 -41.38 -39.95 -9.90
C ALA A 194 -40.36 -39.84 -11.06
N GLU A 195 -40.89 -39.49 -12.23
CA GLU A 195 -40.21 -38.76 -13.30
C GLU A 195 -39.41 -37.58 -12.69
N GLU A 196 -38.27 -37.12 -13.20
CA GLU A 196 -38.03 -36.67 -14.56
C GLU A 196 -36.52 -36.52 -14.84
N LYS A 197 -36.24 -36.55 -16.14
CA LYS A 197 -34.97 -36.66 -16.86
C LYS A 197 -34.04 -35.45 -16.75
N THR A 198 -32.73 -35.76 -16.77
CA THR A 198 -31.61 -35.20 -17.61
C THR A 198 -31.51 -33.67 -17.81
N SER A 199 -30.36 -33.01 -17.88
CA SER A 199 -29.01 -33.36 -18.32
C SER A 199 -28.11 -32.13 -18.07
N ASP A 200 -26.84 -32.38 -17.77
CA ASP A 200 -25.63 -31.66 -18.20
C ASP A 200 -25.64 -30.13 -18.35
N GLY A 201 -24.73 -29.50 -17.59
CA GLY A 201 -24.40 -28.09 -17.74
C GLY A 201 -23.13 -27.70 -17.00
N GLN A 202 -22.05 -28.40 -17.30
CA GLN A 202 -20.69 -28.11 -16.85
C GLN A 202 -20.27 -26.70 -17.26
N LEU A 203 -20.07 -25.78 -16.30
CA LEU A 203 -19.39 -24.51 -16.55
C LEU A 203 -17.90 -24.66 -16.27
N VAL A 204 -17.18 -25.05 -17.32
CA VAL A 204 -15.74 -24.85 -17.46
C VAL A 204 -15.50 -23.36 -17.70
N PHE A 205 -14.73 -22.72 -16.82
CA PHE A 205 -14.16 -21.40 -17.10
C PHE A 205 -12.85 -21.62 -17.88
N ASP A 206 -12.83 -21.24 -19.15
CA ASP A 206 -11.61 -21.17 -19.95
C ASP A 206 -10.72 -20.00 -19.50
N PRO A 207 -9.38 -20.16 -19.48
CA PRO A 207 -8.45 -19.07 -19.26
C PRO A 207 -8.29 -18.25 -20.55
N VAL A 208 -8.67 -16.97 -20.51
CA VAL A 208 -8.40 -16.04 -21.62
C VAL A 208 -6.91 -15.70 -21.61
N VAL A 209 -6.18 -16.29 -22.55
CA VAL A 209 -4.85 -15.86 -22.99
C VAL A 209 -5.01 -14.92 -24.19
N GLY A 210 -4.46 -13.70 -24.04
CA GLY A 210 -3.81 -12.90 -25.09
C GLY A 210 -4.58 -12.57 -26.37
N GLN A 211 -4.95 -11.31 -26.53
CA GLN A 211 -4.92 -10.67 -27.84
C GLN A 211 -4.27 -9.29 -27.76
N THR A 212 -3.07 -9.23 -28.33
CA THR A 212 -2.38 -8.02 -28.77
C THR A 212 -3.23 -7.38 -29.88
N GLY A 213 -3.76 -6.20 -29.61
CA GLY A 213 -4.33 -5.31 -30.62
C GLY A 213 -3.37 -4.16 -30.88
N ASP A 214 -2.68 -4.21 -32.01
CA ASP A 214 -1.95 -3.08 -32.58
C ASP A 214 -2.90 -1.88 -32.73
N VAL A 215 -2.53 -0.74 -32.13
CA VAL A 215 -3.14 0.55 -32.46
C VAL A 215 -2.32 1.17 -33.60
N PRO A 216 -2.95 1.56 -34.72
CA PRO A 216 -2.24 2.22 -35.81
C PRO A 216 -1.74 3.59 -35.37
N ILE A 217 -0.45 3.83 -35.55
CA ILE A 217 0.16 5.16 -35.46
C ILE A 217 0.01 5.79 -36.85
N GLU A 218 -0.89 6.75 -37.02
CA GLU A 218 -0.87 7.59 -38.22
C GLU A 218 0.18 8.71 -38.05
N PRO A 219 1.05 8.93 -39.05
CA PRO A 219 2.02 10.03 -39.03
C PRO A 219 1.43 11.30 -39.67
N THR A 220 2.20 12.38 -39.55
CA THR A 220 2.10 13.72 -40.18
C THR A 220 1.53 14.81 -39.26
N GLY A 221 2.14 15.98 -39.12
CA GLY A 221 3.32 16.53 -39.78
C GLY A 221 3.74 17.86 -39.13
N THR A 222 5.04 18.11 -39.21
CA THR A 222 5.71 19.39 -39.48
C THR A 222 5.04 20.67 -38.98
N GLU A 223 5.54 21.22 -37.87
CA GLU A 223 5.70 22.67 -37.75
C GLU A 223 7.16 23.02 -37.42
N ASP A 224 7.78 23.58 -38.45
CA ASP A 224 9.00 24.36 -38.47
C ASP A 224 8.98 25.45 -37.40
N ARG A 225 9.93 25.38 -36.44
CA ARG A 225 10.37 26.55 -35.69
C ARG A 225 11.87 26.65 -35.79
N SER A 226 12.27 27.32 -36.88
CA SER A 226 13.48 28.14 -37.00
C SER A 226 14.05 28.58 -35.65
N ILE A 227 15.22 28.05 -35.32
CA ILE A 227 16.12 28.59 -34.31
C ILE A 227 16.90 29.73 -34.97
N PRO A 228 16.84 30.98 -34.48
CA PRO A 228 17.88 31.93 -34.82
C PRO A 228 19.13 31.60 -34.03
N ASN A 229 20.09 31.02 -34.75
CA ASN A 229 21.51 31.06 -34.43
C ASN A 229 21.95 32.53 -34.41
N ASN A 230 22.52 33.02 -33.30
CA ASN A 230 23.46 34.12 -33.43
C ASN A 230 24.71 33.90 -32.58
N SER A 231 25.80 34.10 -33.29
CA SER A 231 27.18 33.83 -32.97
C SER A 231 27.77 34.92 -32.07
N ILE A 232 28.60 34.49 -31.12
CA ILE A 232 29.91 35.02 -30.73
C ILE A 232 30.18 36.49 -31.11
N ILE A 233 30.36 37.35 -30.09
CA ILE A 233 31.34 38.45 -30.10
C ILE A 233 32.07 38.45 -28.75
N ASP A 234 33.40 38.44 -28.87
CA ASP A 234 34.46 38.60 -27.88
C ASP A 234 34.66 40.10 -27.53
N ASP A 235 35.54 40.37 -26.56
CA ASP A 235 36.10 41.65 -26.12
C ASP A 235 35.47 42.35 -24.91
N GLY A 236 36.32 42.59 -23.90
CA GLY A 236 36.22 43.81 -23.08
C GLY A 236 36.54 43.66 -21.61
N ALA A 237 37.83 43.52 -21.28
CA ALA A 237 38.35 43.79 -19.95
C ALA A 237 38.39 45.30 -19.62
N SER A 238 38.01 45.66 -18.40
CA SER A 238 38.42 46.86 -17.62
C SER A 238 37.68 46.76 -16.28
N ASP A 239 38.32 46.38 -15.18
CA ASP A 239 39.23 47.20 -14.36
C ASP A 239 38.60 48.54 -14.00
N GLU A 240 37.99 48.64 -12.83
CA GLU A 240 38.13 49.83 -11.99
C GLU A 240 38.09 49.45 -10.51
N SER A 241 39.16 49.88 -9.87
CA SER A 241 39.51 49.77 -8.48
C SER A 241 38.96 50.96 -7.66
N ILE A 242 38.96 50.78 -6.34
CA ILE A 242 39.08 51.80 -5.28
C ILE A 242 37.77 52.42 -4.75
N GLY A 243 37.62 52.29 -3.43
CA GLY A 243 36.67 53.00 -2.59
C GLY A 243 36.80 52.58 -1.13
N ASP A 244 38.00 52.76 -0.57
CA ASP A 244 38.27 52.81 0.87
C ASP A 244 37.57 54.05 1.46
N ASP A 245 36.91 53.91 2.60
CA ASP A 245 37.02 54.90 3.68
C ASP A 245 36.40 54.39 4.98
N SER A 246 37.29 54.14 5.92
CA SER A 246 37.07 54.03 7.36
C SER A 246 36.43 55.29 7.95
N VAL A 247 35.44 55.16 8.85
CA VAL A 247 35.33 56.06 10.02
C VAL A 247 34.78 55.31 11.25
N THR A 248 35.56 55.46 12.30
CA THR A 248 35.40 55.13 13.73
C THR A 248 34.14 55.66 14.41
N GLY A 249 33.63 54.97 15.42
CA GLY A 249 32.59 55.50 16.30
C GLY A 249 32.38 54.71 17.60
N VAL A 250 33.23 54.99 18.58
CA VAL A 250 33.12 54.59 19.99
C VAL A 250 31.91 55.29 20.62
N SER A 251 31.12 54.61 21.46
CA SER A 251 30.66 55.13 22.77
C SER A 251 29.78 54.13 23.52
N SER A 252 30.30 53.67 24.65
CA SER A 252 29.57 53.14 25.80
C SER A 252 28.61 54.18 26.36
N PHE A 253 27.45 53.76 26.90
CA PHE A 253 26.88 54.41 28.08
C PHE A 253 26.13 53.37 28.92
N SER A 254 26.25 53.58 30.23
CA SER A 254 25.81 52.76 31.36
C SER A 254 24.31 52.50 31.45
#